data_AF-A0A972MCE5-F1
#
_entry.id   AF-A0A972MCE5-F1
#
_cell.length_a   1.000
_cell.length_b   1.000
_cell.length_c   1.000
_cell.angle_alpha   90.00
_cell.angle_beta   90.00
_cell.angle_gamma   90.00
#
_symmetry.space_group_name_H-M   'P 1'
#
loop_
_entity.id
_entity.type
_entity.pdbx_description
1 polymer ?
#
loop_
_entity_poly.entity_id
_entity_poly.type
_entity_poly.pdbx_seq_one_letter_code
_entity_poly.pdbx_strand_id
1 'polypeptide(L)'
;MENILYIYPTNRAIREKKEELLSSNSFVPKMMTIAEFESRAVVVENRLVSSSERVIFLKEASKFKEFDRFKISRSLVKFYSHSSDFFRFFEELAFEKVDISTLLLADFYAEFVKDIEVLEKLFNRYKMILDKEGVSDRIFIPKSYEINYDFIRSFDGFILILEGFLTKFEVELFRAIAKIKPFTIKMALTPFNKKMYFLAPALQESKQLQEIEIDLATQRINRSSNINSSLNTILSVASSRIEQLTIAMAQIERWVRDGIEPSKIALILPDESFASVVRRFDRRGNFNFAMGKEYAKEESFILLDELLKYLKGDMLSKRYLERKNLMSELFFEKGITIDRFFEILASVGFPLYSSSNRLEALEEFNLLEPWFAFRKLLKGFRFDFREWLFLWINEIKDIKIDDKEG
;
A
#
# COMPACT_ATOMS: atom_id res chain seq x y z
N MET A 1 -22.84 21.62 17.55
CA MET A 1 -22.47 21.21 16.18
C MET A 1 -22.40 19.70 16.18
N GLU A 2 -23.01 19.05 15.19
CA GLU A 2 -22.91 17.60 15.05
C GLU A 2 -21.46 17.21 14.74
N ASN A 3 -20.89 16.29 15.51
CA ASN A 3 -19.55 15.76 15.34
C ASN A 3 -19.57 14.66 14.27
N ILE A 4 -19.68 15.07 13.01
CA ILE A 4 -19.66 14.18 11.84
C ILE A 4 -18.22 13.91 11.39
N LEU A 5 -17.91 12.66 11.09
CA LEU A 5 -16.64 12.27 10.48
C LEU A 5 -16.79 12.10 8.97
N TYR A 6 -15.93 12.77 8.20
CA TYR A 6 -15.82 12.60 6.76
C TYR A 6 -14.69 11.62 6.42
N ILE A 7 -15.02 10.59 5.66
CA ILE A 7 -14.11 9.51 5.30
C ILE A 7 -13.81 9.63 3.81
N TYR A 8 -12.53 9.73 3.46
CA TYR A 8 -12.04 9.95 2.10
C TYR A 8 -11.19 8.78 1.61
N PRO A 9 -11.10 8.54 0.29
CA PRO A 9 -10.33 7.42 -0.25
C PRO A 9 -8.82 7.61 -0.06
N THR A 10 -8.34 8.87 -0.12
CA THR A 10 -6.90 9.17 -0.07
C THR A 10 -6.59 10.43 0.74
N ASN A 11 -5.37 10.52 1.27
CA ASN A 11 -4.86 11.74 1.91
C ASN A 11 -4.85 12.95 0.98
N ARG A 12 -4.72 12.72 -0.33
CA ARG A 12 -4.79 13.79 -1.33
C ARG A 12 -6.17 14.43 -1.37
N ALA A 13 -7.23 13.63 -1.40
CA ALA A 13 -8.62 14.14 -1.37
C ALA A 13 -8.90 14.93 -0.07
N ILE A 14 -8.34 14.50 1.07
CA ILE A 14 -8.42 15.24 2.33
C ILE A 14 -7.73 16.61 2.21
N ARG A 15 -6.54 16.66 1.62
CA ARG A 15 -5.78 17.92 1.45
C ARG A 15 -6.53 18.90 0.53
N GLU A 16 -7.00 18.42 -0.62
CA GLU A 16 -7.81 19.22 -1.56
C GLU A 16 -9.06 19.78 -0.86
N LYS A 17 -9.75 18.96 -0.05
CA LYS A 17 -10.91 19.45 0.70
C LYS A 17 -10.55 20.49 1.76
N LYS A 18 -9.42 20.32 2.45
CA LYS A 18 -8.94 21.32 3.43
C LYS A 18 -8.62 22.65 2.75
N GLU A 19 -8.00 22.63 1.56
CA GLU A 19 -7.72 23.84 0.79
C GLU A 19 -9.00 24.58 0.39
N GLU A 20 -10.03 23.85 -0.09
CA GLU A 20 -11.35 24.44 -0.35
C GLU A 20 -11.94 25.09 0.91
N LEU A 21 -11.84 24.41 2.05
CA LEU A 21 -12.39 24.93 3.30
C LEU A 21 -11.61 26.12 3.84
N LEU A 22 -10.30 26.23 3.61
CA LEU A 22 -9.51 27.42 3.99
C LEU A 22 -10.02 28.70 3.31
N SER A 23 -10.61 28.58 2.11
CA SER A 23 -11.24 29.72 1.42
C SER A 23 -12.57 30.14 2.06
N SER A 24 -13.15 29.30 2.93
CA SER A 24 -14.38 29.55 3.67
C SER A 24 -14.05 29.80 5.14
N ASN A 25 -14.64 30.80 5.78
CA ASN A 25 -14.36 31.10 7.19
C ASN A 25 -15.12 30.13 8.13
N SER A 26 -14.98 28.81 7.91
CA SER A 26 -15.75 27.75 8.57
C SER A 26 -14.86 26.80 9.39
N PHE A 27 -15.47 26.12 10.38
CA PHE A 27 -14.76 25.11 11.16
C PHE A 27 -14.39 23.91 10.28
N VAL A 28 -13.14 23.47 10.38
CA VAL A 28 -12.67 22.28 9.65
C VAL A 28 -13.27 21.02 10.28
N PRO A 29 -14.05 20.22 9.53
CA PRO A 29 -14.62 19.00 10.06
C PRO A 29 -13.53 17.94 10.28
N LYS A 30 -13.85 16.92 11.08
CA LYS A 30 -12.94 15.77 11.24
C LYS A 30 -12.94 14.97 9.95
N MET A 31 -11.74 14.65 9.46
CA MET A 31 -11.52 13.88 8.25
C MET A 31 -10.50 12.78 8.49
N MET A 32 -10.67 11.64 7.85
CA MET A 32 -9.65 10.57 7.81
C MET A 32 -9.79 9.74 6.54
N THR A 33 -8.78 8.94 6.23
CA THR A 33 -8.86 8.02 5.08
C THR A 33 -9.72 6.79 5.39
N ILE A 34 -10.20 6.08 4.36
CA ILE A 34 -10.89 4.79 4.53
C ILE A 34 -10.02 3.80 5.33
N ALA A 35 -8.73 3.69 4.98
CA ALA A 35 -7.79 2.82 5.69
C ALA A 35 -7.61 3.21 7.17
N GLU A 36 -7.51 4.51 7.47
CA GLU A 36 -7.46 5.01 8.85
C GLU A 36 -8.77 4.74 9.60
N PHE A 37 -9.91 4.89 8.92
CA PHE A 37 -11.20 4.59 9.51
C PHE A 37 -11.33 3.12 9.86
N GLU A 38 -11.03 2.22 8.93
CA GLU A 38 -11.09 0.78 9.14
C GLU A 38 -10.18 0.32 10.26
N SER A 39 -8.91 0.75 10.26
CA SER A 39 -7.95 0.39 11.30
C SER A 39 -8.36 0.86 12.70
N ARG A 40 -9.18 1.91 12.81
CA ARG A 40 -9.73 2.39 14.10
C ARG A 40 -11.09 1.78 14.43
N ALA A 41 -11.89 1.48 13.42
CA ALA A 41 -13.23 0.90 13.54
C ALA A 41 -13.19 -0.59 13.85
N VAL A 42 -12.11 -1.27 13.46
CA VAL A 42 -11.91 -2.70 13.67
C VAL A 42 -10.91 -2.94 14.80
N VAL A 43 -11.32 -3.75 15.77
CA VAL A 43 -10.45 -4.32 16.80
C VAL A 43 -10.17 -5.77 16.45
N VAL A 44 -8.91 -6.16 16.54
CA VAL A 44 -8.45 -7.55 16.39
C VAL A 44 -7.85 -8.01 17.71
N GLU A 45 -8.12 -9.26 18.09
CA GLU A 45 -7.64 -9.84 19.35
C GLU A 45 -6.11 -9.92 19.40
N ASN A 46 -5.49 -10.40 18.31
CA ASN A 46 -4.05 -10.61 18.20
C ASN A 46 -3.38 -9.53 17.36
N ARG A 47 -2.11 -9.23 17.67
CA ARG A 47 -1.28 -8.30 16.91
C ARG A 47 -1.13 -8.78 15.46
N LEU A 48 -1.26 -7.85 14.51
CA LEU A 48 -0.98 -8.12 13.10
C LEU A 48 0.51 -8.33 12.83
N VAL A 49 0.85 -9.32 11.99
CA VAL A 49 2.21 -9.61 11.53
C VAL A 49 2.76 -8.51 10.60
N SER A 50 4.06 -8.25 10.69
CA SER A 50 4.77 -7.37 9.75
C SER A 50 5.00 -8.04 8.40
N SER A 51 5.33 -7.24 7.37
CA SER A 51 5.66 -7.73 6.03
C SER A 51 6.74 -8.81 6.04
N SER A 52 7.77 -8.65 6.89
CA SER A 52 8.84 -9.65 7.04
C SER A 52 8.37 -10.93 7.74
N GLU A 53 7.59 -10.83 8.81
CA GLU A 53 7.01 -11.98 9.52
C GLU A 53 6.08 -12.80 8.62
N ARG A 54 5.26 -12.13 7.80
CA ARG A 54 4.40 -12.77 6.80
C ARG A 54 5.17 -13.75 5.93
N VAL A 55 6.28 -13.29 5.34
CA VAL A 55 7.11 -14.11 4.45
C VAL A 55 7.73 -15.29 5.20
N ILE A 56 8.22 -15.05 6.42
CA ILE A 56 8.84 -16.09 7.26
C ILE A 56 7.81 -17.18 7.58
N PHE A 57 6.64 -16.81 8.10
CA PHE A 57 5.61 -17.76 8.49
C PHE A 57 4.98 -18.47 7.29
N LEU A 58 4.80 -17.81 6.15
CA LEU A 58 4.29 -18.46 4.94
C LEU A 58 5.32 -19.44 4.36
N LYS A 59 6.62 -19.11 4.41
CA LYS A 59 7.70 -20.03 4.06
C LYS A 59 7.65 -21.27 4.96
N GLU A 60 7.47 -21.10 6.27
CA GLU A 60 7.31 -22.22 7.21
C GLU A 60 6.04 -23.04 6.91
N ALA A 61 4.92 -22.37 6.58
CA ALA A 61 3.67 -23.02 6.19
C ALA A 61 3.85 -23.89 4.94
N SER A 62 4.70 -23.49 3.99
CA SER A 62 5.00 -24.19 2.73
C SER A 62 5.74 -25.53 2.89
N LYS A 63 6.15 -25.91 4.11
CA LYS A 63 6.89 -27.15 4.41
C LYS A 63 5.98 -28.38 4.40
N PHE A 64 5.47 -28.74 3.22
CA PHE A 64 4.72 -29.97 2.96
C PHE A 64 4.94 -30.43 1.51
N LYS A 65 4.86 -31.75 1.27
CA LYS A 65 5.29 -32.40 0.02
C LYS A 65 4.55 -31.87 -1.21
N GLU A 66 3.25 -31.64 -1.10
CA GLU A 66 2.42 -31.23 -2.23
C GLU A 66 2.74 -29.81 -2.72
N PHE A 67 3.33 -28.96 -1.87
CA PHE A 67 3.78 -27.61 -2.25
C PHE A 67 4.89 -27.64 -3.31
N ASP A 68 5.65 -28.74 -3.40
CA ASP A 68 6.73 -28.89 -4.39
C ASP A 68 6.22 -28.78 -5.84
N ARG A 69 4.90 -28.92 -6.06
CA ARG A 69 4.22 -28.69 -7.35
C ARG A 69 4.46 -27.30 -7.92
N PHE A 70 4.53 -26.27 -7.08
CA PHE A 70 4.78 -24.90 -7.54
C PHE A 70 6.23 -24.69 -7.99
N LYS A 71 7.14 -25.64 -7.74
CA LYS A 71 8.57 -25.54 -8.06
C LYS A 71 9.23 -24.29 -7.46
N ILE A 72 8.66 -23.74 -6.38
CA ILE A 72 9.19 -22.58 -5.67
C ILE A 72 10.23 -23.05 -4.66
N SER A 73 11.41 -22.44 -4.70
CA SER A 73 12.45 -22.73 -3.72
C SER A 73 12.08 -22.20 -2.35
N ARG A 74 12.26 -23.02 -1.31
CA ARG A 74 12.07 -22.65 0.10
C ARG A 74 13.22 -21.83 0.70
N SER A 75 14.15 -21.31 -0.12
CA SER A 75 15.12 -20.33 0.40
C SER A 75 14.42 -18.98 0.63
N LEU A 76 14.74 -18.26 1.70
CA LEU A 76 13.99 -17.05 2.07
C LEU A 76 13.96 -16.03 0.93
N VAL A 77 15.11 -15.80 0.30
CA VAL A 77 15.29 -14.86 -0.81
C VAL A 77 14.43 -15.24 -2.03
N LYS A 78 14.39 -16.53 -2.40
CA LYS A 78 13.63 -17.00 -3.57
C LYS A 78 12.13 -17.12 -3.26
N PHE A 79 11.77 -17.41 -2.02
CA PHE A 79 10.38 -17.51 -1.60
C PHE A 79 9.72 -16.13 -1.53
N TYR A 80 10.43 -15.12 -1.03
CA TYR A 80 9.93 -13.75 -0.94
C TYR A 80 9.37 -13.23 -2.26
N SER A 81 10.07 -13.45 -3.38
CA SER A 81 9.64 -12.95 -4.70
C SER A 81 8.31 -13.53 -5.19
N HIS A 82 7.88 -14.68 -4.64
CA HIS A 82 6.60 -15.33 -4.99
C HIS A 82 5.55 -15.16 -3.88
N SER A 83 5.98 -14.81 -2.67
CA SER A 83 5.09 -14.70 -1.50
C SER A 83 4.00 -13.65 -1.67
N SER A 84 4.28 -12.55 -2.38
CA SER A 84 3.32 -11.49 -2.66
C SER A 84 2.10 -11.97 -3.43
N ASP A 85 2.27 -12.93 -4.33
CA ASP A 85 1.19 -13.44 -5.17
C ASP A 85 0.22 -14.29 -4.34
N PHE A 86 0.75 -15.13 -3.44
CA PHE A 86 -0.06 -15.88 -2.49
C PHE A 86 -0.86 -14.94 -1.57
N PHE A 87 -0.20 -13.93 -1.01
CA PHE A 87 -0.91 -12.99 -0.13
C PHE A 87 -1.97 -12.20 -0.87
N ARG A 88 -1.69 -11.69 -2.07
CA ARG A 88 -2.69 -10.98 -2.87
C ARG A 88 -3.89 -11.85 -3.18
N PHE A 89 -3.66 -13.10 -3.56
CA PHE A 89 -4.73 -14.07 -3.81
C PHE A 89 -5.58 -14.33 -2.56
N PHE A 90 -4.95 -14.59 -1.40
CA PHE A 90 -5.67 -14.83 -0.15
C PHE A 90 -6.41 -13.59 0.36
N GLU A 91 -5.82 -12.40 0.20
CA GLU A 91 -6.45 -11.12 0.53
C GLU A 91 -7.70 -10.91 -0.33
N GLU A 92 -7.58 -11.01 -1.65
CA GLU A 92 -8.70 -10.80 -2.57
C GLU A 92 -9.89 -11.68 -2.21
N LEU A 93 -9.65 -12.98 -1.98
CA LEU A 93 -10.69 -13.92 -1.56
C LEU A 93 -11.29 -13.55 -0.20
N ALA A 94 -10.45 -13.23 0.79
CA ALA A 94 -10.92 -12.90 2.13
C ALA A 94 -11.78 -11.63 2.14
N PHE A 95 -11.34 -10.56 1.48
CA PHE A 95 -12.06 -9.29 1.42
C PHE A 95 -13.34 -9.37 0.57
N GLU A 96 -13.37 -10.22 -0.46
CA GLU A 96 -14.59 -10.53 -1.22
C GLU A 96 -15.47 -11.61 -0.58
N LYS A 97 -15.09 -12.09 0.62
CA LYS A 97 -15.78 -13.12 1.40
C LYS A 97 -16.04 -14.40 0.59
N VAL A 98 -15.05 -14.84 -0.16
CA VAL A 98 -15.06 -16.09 -0.94
C VAL A 98 -14.14 -17.09 -0.26
N ASP A 99 -14.66 -18.26 0.10
CA ASP A 99 -13.83 -19.34 0.60
C ASP A 99 -13.09 -20.04 -0.55
N ILE A 100 -11.83 -20.44 -0.31
CA ILE A 100 -10.98 -21.09 -1.32
C ILE A 100 -11.66 -22.33 -1.89
N SER A 101 -12.34 -23.12 -1.04
CA SER A 101 -13.10 -24.30 -1.43
C SER A 101 -14.24 -24.01 -2.42
N THR A 102 -14.78 -22.79 -2.42
CA THR A 102 -15.85 -22.39 -3.36
C THR A 102 -15.34 -22.29 -4.79
N LEU A 103 -14.03 -22.06 -4.98
CA LEU A 103 -13.42 -22.00 -6.31
C LEU A 103 -13.46 -23.35 -7.04
N LEU A 104 -13.48 -24.47 -6.29
CA LEU A 104 -13.59 -25.82 -6.85
C LEU A 104 -14.94 -26.08 -7.52
N LEU A 105 -15.96 -25.27 -7.22
CA LEU A 105 -17.31 -25.40 -7.79
C LEU A 105 -17.45 -24.69 -9.15
N ALA A 106 -16.48 -23.85 -9.52
CA ALA A 106 -16.53 -23.09 -10.76
C ALA A 106 -15.81 -23.85 -11.89
N ASP A 107 -16.53 -24.16 -12.96
CA ASP A 107 -16.02 -24.89 -14.13
C ASP A 107 -14.75 -24.27 -14.72
N PHE A 108 -14.60 -22.95 -14.63
CA PHE A 108 -13.43 -22.21 -15.09
C PHE A 108 -12.13 -22.66 -14.42
N TYR A 109 -12.19 -23.27 -13.23
CA TYR A 109 -11.03 -23.73 -12.47
C TYR A 109 -10.80 -25.24 -12.50
N ALA A 110 -11.51 -25.99 -13.35
CA ALA A 110 -11.42 -27.45 -13.39
C ALA A 110 -9.98 -27.99 -13.58
N GLU A 111 -9.14 -27.27 -14.34
CA GLU A 111 -7.73 -27.64 -14.56
C GLU A 111 -6.81 -27.34 -13.35
N PHE A 112 -7.25 -26.45 -12.45
CA PHE A 112 -6.47 -25.94 -11.32
C PHE A 112 -6.85 -26.57 -9.98
N VAL A 113 -7.74 -27.57 -9.95
CA VAL A 113 -8.24 -28.22 -8.72
C VAL A 113 -7.09 -28.57 -7.76
N LYS A 114 -6.06 -29.25 -8.25
CA LYS A 114 -4.90 -29.64 -7.43
C LYS A 114 -4.09 -28.45 -6.92
N ASP A 115 -4.01 -27.35 -7.67
CA ASP A 115 -3.32 -26.14 -7.22
C ASP A 115 -4.14 -25.44 -6.12
N ILE A 116 -5.46 -25.39 -6.28
CA ILE A 116 -6.39 -24.83 -5.28
C ILE A 116 -6.33 -25.63 -3.97
N GLU A 117 -6.29 -26.97 -4.03
CA GLU A 117 -6.12 -27.82 -2.84
C GLU A 117 -4.80 -27.52 -2.11
N VAL A 118 -3.70 -27.32 -2.84
CA VAL A 118 -2.40 -26.96 -2.26
C VAL A 118 -2.45 -25.55 -1.64
N LEU A 119 -3.12 -24.59 -2.29
CA LEU A 119 -3.32 -23.23 -1.77
C LEU A 119 -4.17 -23.23 -0.49
N GLU A 120 -5.24 -24.00 -0.45
CA GLU A 120 -6.08 -24.16 0.75
C GLU A 120 -5.29 -24.77 1.90
N LYS A 121 -4.51 -25.84 1.63
CA LYS A 121 -3.62 -26.44 2.62
C LYS A 121 -2.57 -25.45 3.11
N LEU A 122 -1.98 -24.63 2.23
CA LEU A 122 -1.04 -23.58 2.61
C LEU A 122 -1.70 -22.54 3.51
N PHE A 123 -2.88 -22.05 3.13
CA PHE A 123 -3.65 -21.06 3.89
C PHE A 123 -3.97 -21.54 5.31
N ASN A 124 -4.45 -22.78 5.44
CA ASN A 124 -4.77 -23.38 6.72
C ASN A 124 -3.51 -23.59 7.59
N ARG A 125 -2.41 -24.06 7.00
CA ARG A 125 -1.12 -24.20 7.72
C ARG A 125 -0.57 -22.86 8.17
N TYR A 126 -0.71 -21.83 7.35
CA TYR A 126 -0.32 -20.46 7.70
C TYR A 126 -1.11 -19.97 8.91
N LYS A 127 -2.45 -20.14 8.90
CA LYS A 127 -3.30 -19.82 10.05
C LYS A 127 -2.85 -20.53 11.32
N MET A 128 -2.58 -21.84 11.26
CA MET A 128 -2.11 -22.60 12.43
C MET A 128 -0.80 -22.07 13.01
N ILE A 129 0.11 -21.57 12.16
CA ILE A 129 1.37 -20.97 12.62
C ILE A 129 1.09 -19.64 13.32
N LEU A 130 0.22 -18.79 12.76
CA LEU A 130 -0.15 -17.52 13.38
C LEU A 130 -0.82 -17.72 14.75
N ASP A 131 -1.76 -18.66 14.83
CA ASP A 131 -2.47 -19.01 16.07
C ASP A 131 -1.48 -19.48 17.15
N LYS A 132 -0.48 -20.28 16.77
CA LYS A 132 0.58 -20.76 17.68
C LYS A 132 1.47 -19.62 18.20
N GLU A 133 1.79 -18.65 17.34
CA GLU A 133 2.65 -17.52 17.69
C GLU A 133 1.87 -16.36 18.36
N GLY A 134 0.54 -16.50 18.53
CA GLY A 134 -0.30 -15.48 19.17
C GLY A 134 -0.41 -14.19 18.34
N VAL A 135 -0.36 -14.31 17.02
CA VAL A 135 -0.41 -13.20 16.07
C VAL A 135 -1.53 -13.44 15.05
N SER A 136 -1.89 -12.41 14.30
CA SER A 136 -2.88 -12.50 13.22
C SER A 136 -2.36 -11.82 11.94
N ASP A 137 -3.07 -11.99 10.83
CA ASP A 137 -2.77 -11.37 9.55
C ASP A 137 -4.05 -10.70 9.03
N ARG A 138 -3.88 -9.62 8.24
CA ARG A 138 -4.98 -8.89 7.63
C ARG A 138 -5.92 -9.78 6.82
N ILE A 139 -5.42 -10.89 6.25
CA ILE A 139 -6.24 -11.85 5.49
C ILE A 139 -7.32 -12.52 6.34
N PHE A 140 -7.20 -12.52 7.68
CA PHE A 140 -8.16 -13.15 8.59
C PHE A 140 -9.13 -12.16 9.22
N ILE A 141 -8.90 -10.84 9.08
CA ILE A 141 -9.76 -9.79 9.64
C ILE A 141 -11.22 -9.96 9.19
N PRO A 142 -11.53 -10.22 7.90
CA PRO A 142 -12.92 -10.37 7.47
C PRO A 142 -13.69 -11.50 8.14
N LYS A 143 -12.99 -12.47 8.75
CA LYS A 143 -13.56 -13.62 9.47
C LYS A 143 -13.62 -13.41 10.99
N SER A 144 -12.78 -12.56 11.56
CA SER A 144 -12.68 -12.36 13.00
C SER A 144 -12.26 -10.93 13.29
N TYR A 145 -13.25 -10.12 13.65
CA TYR A 145 -13.07 -8.75 14.09
C TYR A 145 -14.18 -8.35 15.05
N GLU A 146 -13.91 -7.35 15.88
CA GLU A 146 -14.91 -6.65 16.66
C GLU A 146 -15.01 -5.19 16.22
N ILE A 147 -16.19 -4.61 16.31
CA ILE A 147 -16.37 -3.17 16.07
C ILE A 147 -15.89 -2.42 17.31
N ASN A 148 -15.02 -1.43 17.10
CA ASN A 148 -14.60 -0.49 18.14
C ASN A 148 -15.76 0.46 18.49
N TYR A 149 -16.67 0.02 19.36
CA TYR A 149 -17.85 0.79 19.73
C TYR A 149 -17.51 2.16 20.34
N ASP A 150 -16.41 2.27 21.08
CA ASP A 150 -16.00 3.53 21.71
C ASP A 150 -15.59 4.56 20.64
N PHE A 151 -14.80 4.13 19.66
CA PHE A 151 -14.46 4.97 18.51
C PHE A 151 -15.71 5.37 17.72
N ILE A 152 -16.58 4.42 17.39
CA ILE A 152 -17.79 4.69 16.59
C ILE A 152 -18.75 5.62 17.32
N ARG A 153 -18.98 5.41 18.63
CA ARG A 153 -19.89 6.22 19.43
C ARG A 153 -19.38 7.64 19.70
N SER A 154 -18.08 7.88 19.53
CA SER A 154 -17.49 9.21 19.68
C SER A 154 -17.96 10.21 18.61
N PHE A 155 -18.57 9.74 17.52
CA PHE A 155 -19.13 10.58 16.45
C PHE A 155 -20.66 10.53 16.41
N ASP A 156 -21.25 11.58 15.87
CA ASP A 156 -22.70 11.67 15.67
C ASP A 156 -23.15 10.96 14.39
N GLY A 157 -22.25 10.83 13.41
CA GLY A 157 -22.48 10.13 12.16
C GLY A 157 -21.26 10.16 11.25
N PHE A 158 -21.38 9.47 10.11
CA PHE A 158 -20.30 9.24 9.16
C PHE A 158 -20.74 9.58 7.74
N ILE A 159 -19.85 10.23 6.99
CA ILE A 159 -20.02 10.50 5.56
C ILE A 159 -18.81 9.92 4.84
N LEU A 160 -19.02 8.86 4.07
CA LEU A 160 -18.02 8.26 3.20
C LEU A 160 -18.11 8.87 1.81
N ILE A 161 -17.04 9.52 1.35
CA ILE A 161 -16.87 9.91 -0.03
C ILE A 161 -16.22 8.73 -0.75
N LEU A 162 -16.99 8.04 -1.58
CA LEU A 162 -16.54 6.84 -2.27
C LEU A 162 -16.09 7.17 -3.70
N GLU A 163 -14.80 6.99 -3.94
CA GLU A 163 -14.19 6.94 -5.26
C GLU A 163 -13.70 5.50 -5.50
N GLY A 164 -14.22 4.85 -6.54
CA GLY A 164 -13.90 3.45 -6.84
C GLY A 164 -14.91 2.45 -6.27
N PHE A 165 -14.39 1.34 -5.72
CA PHE A 165 -15.18 0.18 -5.35
C PHE A 165 -14.93 -0.23 -3.90
N LEU A 166 -15.99 -0.66 -3.22
CA LEU A 166 -15.91 -1.36 -1.96
C LEU A 166 -15.93 -2.88 -2.20
N THR A 167 -15.11 -3.58 -1.42
CA THR A 167 -15.15 -5.03 -1.22
C THR A 167 -16.39 -5.43 -0.44
N LYS A 168 -16.77 -6.71 -0.48
CA LYS A 168 -17.91 -7.21 0.31
C LYS A 168 -17.68 -7.05 1.81
N PHE A 169 -16.45 -7.23 2.28
CA PHE A 169 -16.09 -6.98 3.67
C PHE A 169 -16.37 -5.53 4.09
N GLU A 170 -15.88 -4.55 3.33
CA GLU A 170 -16.08 -3.12 3.63
C GLU A 170 -17.57 -2.77 3.68
N VAL A 171 -18.36 -3.26 2.73
CA VAL A 171 -19.80 -2.99 2.75
C VAL A 171 -20.48 -3.63 3.96
N GLU A 172 -20.10 -4.84 4.34
CA GLU A 172 -20.66 -5.47 5.55
C GLU A 172 -20.26 -4.70 6.82
N LEU A 173 -19.00 -4.32 6.93
CA LEU A 173 -18.48 -3.52 8.05
C LEU A 173 -19.25 -2.20 8.17
N PHE A 174 -19.35 -1.43 7.08
CA PHE A 174 -20.04 -0.14 7.11
C PHE A 174 -21.54 -0.30 7.36
N ARG A 175 -22.19 -1.36 6.85
CA ARG A 175 -23.58 -1.67 7.19
C ARG A 175 -23.75 -2.02 8.67
N ALA A 176 -22.82 -2.75 9.26
CA ALA A 176 -22.84 -3.05 10.68
C ALA A 176 -22.70 -1.77 11.52
N ILE A 177 -21.81 -0.85 11.12
CA ILE A 177 -21.66 0.48 11.74
C ILE A 177 -22.92 1.34 11.55
N ALA A 178 -23.55 1.29 10.39
CA ALA A 178 -24.79 2.02 10.07
C ALA A 178 -25.97 1.65 10.99
N LYS A 179 -25.95 0.46 11.61
CA LYS A 179 -26.94 0.05 12.62
C LYS A 179 -26.73 0.76 13.97
N ILE A 180 -25.54 1.30 14.23
CA ILE A 180 -25.15 1.94 15.48
C ILE A 180 -25.30 3.46 15.38
N LYS A 181 -24.84 4.04 14.27
CA LYS A 181 -24.82 5.49 14.01
C LYS A 181 -25.16 5.77 12.55
N PRO A 182 -25.74 6.94 12.22
CA PRO A 182 -25.99 7.35 10.85
C PRO A 182 -24.74 7.24 9.98
N PHE A 183 -24.85 6.59 8.83
CA PHE A 183 -23.76 6.39 7.89
C PHE A 183 -24.26 6.64 6.47
N THR A 184 -23.69 7.64 5.81
CA THR A 184 -24.05 8.03 4.44
C THR A 184 -22.87 7.79 3.50
N ILE A 185 -23.14 7.19 2.33
CA ILE A 185 -22.17 7.07 1.24
C ILE A 185 -22.52 8.11 0.18
N LYS A 186 -21.54 8.95 -0.19
CA LYS A 186 -21.60 9.85 -1.33
C LYS A 186 -20.75 9.30 -2.46
N MET A 187 -21.31 9.17 -3.65
CA MET A 187 -20.58 8.67 -4.80
C MET A 187 -21.11 9.23 -6.11
N ALA A 188 -20.26 9.23 -7.14
CA ALA A 188 -20.68 9.49 -8.50
C ALA A 188 -21.03 8.16 -9.20
N LEU A 189 -22.25 8.01 -9.71
CA LEU A 189 -22.63 6.90 -10.58
C LEU A 189 -22.10 7.13 -12.01
N THR A 190 -21.43 6.11 -12.54
CA THR A 190 -20.93 6.08 -13.91
C THR A 190 -21.27 4.73 -14.55
N PRO A 191 -21.18 4.59 -15.88
CA PRO A 191 -21.29 3.30 -16.54
C PRO A 191 -20.24 2.27 -16.07
N PHE A 192 -19.15 2.71 -15.43
CA PHE A 192 -18.01 1.88 -15.05
C PHE A 192 -18.09 1.34 -13.62
N ASN A 193 -18.97 1.88 -12.76
CA ASN A 193 -19.04 1.47 -11.36
C ASN A 193 -20.28 0.64 -10.98
N LYS A 194 -20.82 -0.09 -11.95
CA LYS A 194 -21.99 -0.99 -11.79
C LYS A 194 -21.86 -1.97 -10.62
N LYS A 195 -20.63 -2.39 -10.29
CA LYS A 195 -20.36 -3.26 -9.14
C LYS A 195 -20.92 -2.65 -7.84
N MET A 196 -21.10 -1.34 -7.71
CA MET A 196 -21.60 -0.70 -6.48
C MET A 196 -23.13 -0.67 -6.34
N TYR A 197 -23.88 -1.18 -7.32
CA TYR A 197 -25.35 -1.06 -7.31
C TYR A 197 -26.01 -1.87 -6.20
N PHE A 198 -25.32 -2.87 -5.63
CA PHE A 198 -25.82 -3.60 -4.47
C PHE A 198 -25.89 -2.76 -3.18
N LEU A 199 -25.35 -1.53 -3.17
CA LEU A 199 -25.46 -0.62 -2.03
C LEU A 199 -26.91 -0.18 -1.77
N ALA A 200 -27.71 -0.01 -2.83
CA ALA A 200 -29.12 0.36 -2.75
C ALA A 200 -29.92 -0.26 -3.91
N PRO A 201 -31.00 -1.02 -3.65
CA PRO A 201 -31.79 -1.68 -4.69
C PRO A 201 -32.37 -0.76 -5.77
N ALA A 202 -32.55 0.53 -5.44
CA ALA A 202 -33.07 1.54 -6.37
C ALA A 202 -32.03 2.02 -7.39
N LEU A 203 -30.75 1.66 -7.25
CA LEU A 203 -29.71 2.04 -8.21
C LEU A 203 -29.91 1.28 -9.52
N GLN A 204 -30.00 2.03 -10.61
CA GLN A 204 -30.13 1.51 -11.96
C GLN A 204 -29.02 2.06 -12.85
N GLU A 205 -28.78 1.37 -13.96
CA GLU A 205 -27.80 1.82 -14.95
C GLU A 205 -28.20 3.18 -15.51
N SER A 206 -27.38 4.19 -15.23
CA SER A 206 -27.49 5.50 -15.86
C SER A 206 -26.34 5.70 -16.83
N LYS A 207 -26.66 6.20 -18.04
CA LYS A 207 -25.65 6.66 -19.00
C LYS A 207 -25.08 8.04 -18.64
N GLN A 208 -25.75 8.77 -17.74
CA GLN A 208 -25.35 10.11 -17.31
C GLN A 208 -24.63 10.04 -15.97
N LEU A 209 -23.64 10.89 -15.81
CA LEU A 209 -22.93 11.08 -14.55
C LEU A 209 -23.90 11.66 -13.51
N GLN A 210 -24.05 10.99 -12.38
CA GLN A 210 -24.94 11.42 -11.31
C GLN A 210 -24.21 11.37 -9.98
N GLU A 211 -24.30 12.44 -9.20
CA GLU A 211 -23.94 12.40 -7.79
C GLU A 211 -25.12 11.90 -6.98
N ILE A 212 -24.86 10.96 -6.06
CA ILE A 212 -25.87 10.39 -5.20
C ILE A 212 -25.40 10.33 -3.74
N GLU A 213 -26.36 10.42 -2.83
CA GLU A 213 -26.16 10.19 -1.40
C GLU A 213 -27.06 9.03 -0.95
N ILE A 214 -26.46 7.99 -0.40
CA ILE A 214 -27.14 6.78 0.07
C ILE A 214 -27.05 6.71 1.58
N ASP A 215 -28.20 6.59 2.25
CA ASP A 215 -28.25 6.18 3.66
C ASP A 215 -28.04 4.67 3.75
N LEU A 216 -26.97 4.24 4.41
CA LEU A 216 -26.55 2.84 4.39
C LEU A 216 -27.40 1.93 5.30
N ALA A 217 -28.08 2.50 6.30
CA ALA A 217 -28.94 1.75 7.20
C ALA A 217 -30.26 1.37 6.51
N THR A 218 -30.85 2.32 5.78
CA THR A 218 -32.11 2.15 5.06
C THR A 218 -31.93 1.71 3.61
N GLN A 219 -30.71 1.82 3.07
CA GLN A 219 -30.37 1.59 1.67
C GLN A 219 -31.16 2.47 0.69
N ARG A 220 -31.53 3.68 1.13
CA ARG A 220 -32.29 4.65 0.34
C ARG A 220 -31.41 5.74 -0.21
N ILE A 221 -31.75 6.21 -1.40
CA ILE A 221 -31.10 7.37 -2.03
C ILE A 221 -31.77 8.62 -1.46
N ASN A 222 -31.03 9.39 -0.66
CA ASN A 222 -31.51 10.62 -0.04
C ASN A 222 -31.44 11.80 -1.01
N ARG A 223 -30.43 11.82 -1.88
CA ARG A 223 -30.23 12.87 -2.89
C ARG A 223 -29.66 12.27 -4.16
N SER A 224 -30.08 12.82 -5.30
CA SER A 224 -29.47 12.57 -6.60
C SER A 224 -29.45 13.85 -7.43
N SER A 225 -28.33 14.11 -8.11
CA SER A 225 -28.17 15.25 -9.01
C SER A 225 -27.38 14.86 -10.25
N ASN A 226 -27.87 15.25 -11.43
CA ASN A 226 -27.13 15.07 -12.68
C ASN A 226 -25.93 16.03 -12.71
N ILE A 227 -24.78 15.53 -13.14
CA ILE A 227 -23.60 16.34 -13.40
C ILE A 227 -23.54 16.62 -14.90
N ASN A 228 -23.72 17.90 -15.27
CA ASN A 228 -23.47 18.36 -16.63
C ASN A 228 -21.96 18.54 -16.84
N SER A 229 -21.30 17.52 -17.37
CA SER A 229 -19.90 17.64 -17.78
C SER A 229 -19.81 17.93 -19.29
N SER A 230 -19.60 19.19 -19.66
CA SER A 230 -19.13 19.53 -21.01
C SER A 230 -17.61 19.37 -21.05
N LEU A 231 -17.12 18.29 -21.67
CA LEU A 231 -15.68 18.07 -21.84
C LEU A 231 -15.21 18.76 -23.12
N ASN A 232 -14.27 19.71 -22.99
CA ASN A 232 -13.54 20.25 -24.13
C ASN A 232 -12.25 19.44 -24.32
N THR A 233 -12.29 18.47 -25.22
CA THR A 233 -11.22 17.49 -25.41
C THR A 233 -10.45 17.75 -26.69
N ILE A 234 -9.12 17.85 -26.59
CA ILE A 234 -8.21 17.90 -27.72
C ILE A 234 -7.46 16.56 -27.77
N LEU A 235 -7.50 15.88 -28.92
CA LEU A 235 -6.73 14.68 -29.16
C LEU A 235 -5.43 15.03 -29.90
N SER A 236 -4.30 14.54 -29.41
CA SER A 236 -3.01 14.68 -30.06
C SER A 236 -2.33 13.32 -30.20
N VAL A 237 -1.64 13.11 -31.32
CA VAL A 237 -0.91 11.88 -31.61
C VAL A 237 0.58 12.19 -31.53
N ALA A 238 1.34 11.30 -30.87
CA ALA A 238 2.78 11.43 -30.70
C ALA A 238 3.43 10.07 -30.98
N SER A 239 4.58 10.11 -31.65
CA SER A 239 5.38 8.95 -32.03
C SER A 239 6.36 8.51 -30.93
N SER A 240 6.62 9.36 -29.93
CA SER A 240 7.54 9.06 -28.83
C SER A 240 7.09 9.66 -27.49
N ARG A 241 7.61 9.13 -26.37
CA ARG A 241 7.39 9.68 -25.03
C ARG A 241 7.90 11.12 -24.89
N ILE A 242 9.00 11.46 -25.54
CA ILE A 242 9.54 12.84 -25.52
C ILE A 242 8.56 13.78 -26.22
N GLU A 243 8.02 13.37 -27.37
CA GLU A 243 7.03 14.17 -28.10
C GLU A 243 5.73 14.33 -27.31
N GLN A 244 5.25 13.28 -26.63
CA GLN A 244 4.11 13.38 -25.69
C GLN A 244 4.36 14.43 -24.62
N LEU A 245 5.55 14.44 -24.03
CA LEU A 245 5.92 15.41 -23.01
C LEU A 245 5.97 16.84 -23.59
N THR A 246 6.55 17.01 -24.77
CA THR A 246 6.61 18.33 -25.43
C THR A 246 5.21 18.88 -25.72
N ILE A 247 4.29 18.04 -26.20
CA ILE A 247 2.90 18.44 -26.44
C ILE A 247 2.23 18.84 -25.13
N ALA A 248 2.40 18.03 -24.07
CA ALA A 248 1.85 18.34 -22.76
C ALA A 248 2.40 19.66 -22.20
N MET A 249 3.72 19.87 -22.26
CA MET A 249 4.35 21.12 -21.80
C MET A 249 3.87 22.34 -22.58
N ALA A 250 3.76 22.24 -23.91
CA ALA A 250 3.23 23.32 -24.74
C ALA A 250 1.78 23.66 -24.39
N GLN A 251 0.96 22.64 -24.10
CA GLN A 251 -0.44 22.85 -23.70
C GLN A 251 -0.56 23.45 -22.30
N ILE A 252 0.27 23.03 -21.35
CA ILE A 252 0.35 23.61 -20.00
C ILE A 252 0.76 25.09 -20.10
N GLU A 253 1.80 25.39 -20.87
CA GLU A 253 2.26 26.76 -21.08
C GLU A 253 1.15 27.63 -21.68
N ARG A 254 0.43 27.12 -22.68
CA ARG A 254 -0.70 27.82 -23.27
C ARG A 254 -1.79 28.10 -22.23
N TRP A 255 -2.18 27.11 -21.44
CA TRP A 255 -3.19 27.29 -20.39
C TRP A 255 -2.78 28.33 -19.35
N VAL A 256 -1.51 28.34 -18.94
CA VAL A 256 -1.00 29.35 -18.01
C VAL A 256 -1.01 30.74 -18.65
N ARG A 257 -0.61 30.88 -19.92
CA ARG A 257 -0.71 32.15 -20.66
C ARG A 257 -2.16 32.63 -20.83
N ASP A 258 -3.09 31.69 -20.98
CA ASP A 258 -4.53 31.95 -21.04
C ASP A 258 -5.12 32.31 -19.65
N GLY A 259 -4.30 32.37 -18.60
CA GLY A 259 -4.67 32.82 -17.26
C GLY A 259 -5.14 31.70 -16.32
N ILE A 260 -4.99 30.43 -16.71
CA ILE A 260 -5.31 29.30 -15.83
C ILE A 260 -4.20 29.18 -14.77
N GLU A 261 -4.59 29.19 -13.49
CA GLU A 261 -3.66 29.00 -12.39
C GLU A 261 -2.95 27.65 -12.49
N PRO A 262 -1.60 27.60 -12.37
CA PRO A 262 -0.85 26.35 -12.48
C PRO A 262 -1.33 25.23 -11.53
N SER A 263 -1.81 25.59 -10.33
CA SER A 263 -2.35 24.65 -9.34
C SER A 263 -3.62 23.91 -9.81
N LYS A 264 -4.31 24.43 -10.83
CA LYS A 264 -5.51 23.81 -11.43
C LYS A 264 -5.19 22.94 -12.63
N ILE A 265 -3.91 22.81 -13.00
CA ILE A 265 -3.46 22.01 -14.14
C ILE A 265 -2.84 20.71 -13.60
N ALA A 266 -3.39 19.57 -14.04
CA ALA A 266 -2.86 18.26 -13.70
C ALA A 266 -2.36 17.54 -14.96
N LEU A 267 -1.13 17.03 -14.90
CA LEU A 267 -0.58 16.12 -15.90
C LEU A 267 -0.72 14.67 -15.40
N ILE A 268 -1.62 13.92 -16.02
CA ILE A 268 -1.81 12.49 -15.72
C ILE A 268 -0.94 11.68 -16.68
N LEU A 269 -0.10 10.82 -16.12
CA LEU A 269 0.82 9.98 -16.89
C LEU A 269 0.23 8.56 -17.06
N PRO A 270 0.52 7.87 -18.18
CA PRO A 270 0.11 6.48 -18.40
C PRO A 270 0.71 5.49 -17.39
N ASP A 271 1.93 5.75 -16.91
CA ASP A 271 2.62 4.91 -15.93
C ASP A 271 3.67 5.73 -15.14
N GLU A 272 4.10 5.19 -13.99
CA GLU A 272 5.05 5.84 -13.08
C GLU A 272 6.46 5.99 -13.68
N SER A 273 6.89 5.08 -14.57
CA SER A 273 8.21 5.16 -15.19
C SER A 273 8.39 6.44 -16.00
N PHE A 274 7.29 6.97 -16.56
CA PHE A 274 7.34 8.20 -17.35
C PHE A 274 7.61 9.44 -16.50
N ALA A 275 7.27 9.43 -15.20
CA ALA A 275 7.57 10.55 -14.29
C ALA A 275 9.08 10.83 -14.18
N SER A 276 9.92 9.80 -14.33
CA SER A 276 11.38 9.95 -14.36
C SER A 276 11.86 10.76 -15.56
N VAL A 277 11.16 10.65 -16.71
CA VAL A 277 11.45 11.45 -17.90
C VAL A 277 11.03 12.89 -17.65
N VAL A 278 9.80 13.12 -17.14
CA VAL A 278 9.30 14.47 -16.83
C VAL A 278 10.25 15.21 -15.90
N ARG A 279 10.71 14.58 -14.81
CA ARG A 279 11.69 15.18 -13.87
C ARG A 279 12.98 15.65 -14.54
N ARG A 280 13.51 14.90 -15.51
CA ARG A 280 14.75 15.28 -16.22
C ARG A 280 14.59 16.53 -17.08
N PHE A 281 13.38 16.77 -17.59
CA PHE A 281 13.07 17.94 -18.42
C PHE A 281 12.55 19.12 -17.59
N ASP A 282 12.08 18.88 -16.37
CA ASP A 282 11.66 19.93 -15.43
C ASP A 282 12.83 20.61 -14.71
N ARG A 283 13.69 21.27 -15.49
CA ARG A 283 14.90 21.94 -14.96
C ARG A 283 14.61 23.13 -14.04
N ARG A 284 13.37 23.61 -14.01
CA ARG A 284 12.97 24.80 -13.24
C ARG A 284 12.08 24.45 -12.04
N GLY A 285 11.81 23.17 -11.79
CA GLY A 285 10.96 22.73 -10.67
C GLY A 285 9.51 23.20 -10.81
N ASN A 286 8.98 23.22 -12.03
CA ASN A 286 7.62 23.67 -12.30
C ASN A 286 6.56 22.62 -11.91
N PHE A 287 6.94 21.34 -11.77
CA PHE A 287 6.02 20.25 -11.46
C PHE A 287 6.14 19.79 -10.02
N ASN A 288 4.98 19.70 -9.35
CA ASN A 288 4.86 18.98 -8.08
C ASN A 288 4.60 17.50 -8.37
N PHE A 289 5.58 16.65 -8.07
CA PHE A 289 5.44 15.20 -8.22
C PHE A 289 4.72 14.64 -6.99
N ALA A 290 3.61 13.94 -7.21
CA ALA A 290 2.83 13.34 -6.12
C ALA A 290 3.57 12.23 -5.33
N MET A 291 4.77 11.86 -5.76
CA MET A 291 5.61 10.81 -5.19
C MET A 291 6.92 11.47 -4.74
N GLY A 292 7.07 11.65 -3.42
CA GLY A 292 8.30 12.17 -2.78
C GLY A 292 9.56 11.38 -3.16
N LYS A 293 10.71 11.75 -2.61
CA LYS A 293 11.97 11.11 -2.98
C LYS A 293 12.04 9.70 -2.41
N GLU A 294 12.40 8.73 -3.26
CA GLU A 294 12.56 7.33 -2.85
C GLU A 294 13.87 7.16 -2.09
N TYR A 295 13.82 6.62 -0.86
CA TYR A 295 15.03 6.26 -0.11
C TYR A 295 15.92 5.27 -0.87
N ALA A 296 15.32 4.44 -1.74
CA ALA A 296 16.03 3.51 -2.62
C ALA A 296 17.10 4.17 -3.53
N LYS A 297 17.03 5.50 -3.71
CA LYS A 297 18.00 6.29 -4.50
C LYS A 297 19.13 6.89 -3.66
N GLU A 298 19.08 6.78 -2.33
CA GLU A 298 20.11 7.29 -1.43
C GLU A 298 21.35 6.38 -1.40
N GLU A 299 22.53 6.96 -1.19
CA GLU A 299 23.79 6.22 -1.21
C GLU A 299 23.81 5.10 -0.16
N SER A 300 23.25 5.34 1.03
CA SER A 300 23.16 4.35 2.11
C SER A 300 22.34 3.12 1.69
N PHE A 301 21.26 3.29 0.93
CA PHE A 301 20.48 2.17 0.39
C PHE A 301 21.25 1.46 -0.72
N ILE A 302 21.80 2.22 -1.67
CA ILE A 302 22.56 1.66 -2.81
C ILE A 302 23.69 0.76 -2.30
N LEU A 303 24.41 1.15 -1.25
CA LEU A 303 25.48 0.34 -0.68
C LEU A 303 24.98 -0.98 -0.09
N LEU A 304 23.81 -0.98 0.57
CA LEU A 304 23.20 -2.21 1.06
C LEU A 304 22.76 -3.13 -0.09
N ASP A 305 22.16 -2.57 -1.14
CA ASP A 305 21.74 -3.33 -2.32
C ASP A 305 22.95 -3.92 -3.08
N GLU A 306 24.03 -3.15 -3.24
CA GLU A 306 25.29 -3.65 -3.79
C GLU A 306 25.90 -4.75 -2.92
N LEU A 307 25.84 -4.65 -1.59
CA LEU A 307 26.25 -5.73 -0.69
C LEU A 307 25.43 -7.00 -0.93
N LEU A 308 24.11 -6.87 -1.09
CA LEU A 308 23.24 -8.01 -1.38
C LEU A 308 23.55 -8.64 -2.74
N LYS A 309 23.80 -7.84 -3.78
CA LYS A 309 24.21 -8.32 -5.12
C LYS A 309 25.54 -9.07 -5.06
N TYR A 310 26.52 -8.53 -4.34
CA TYR A 310 27.80 -9.21 -4.10
C TYR A 310 27.59 -10.57 -3.42
N LEU A 311 26.78 -10.65 -2.37
CA LEU A 311 26.48 -11.90 -1.67
C LEU A 311 25.65 -12.91 -2.51
N LYS A 312 25.12 -12.46 -3.65
CA LYS A 312 24.51 -13.30 -4.69
C LYS A 312 25.48 -13.70 -5.81
N GLY A 313 26.69 -13.14 -5.82
CA GLY A 313 27.76 -13.49 -6.76
C GLY A 313 28.13 -12.38 -7.77
N ASP A 314 27.61 -11.16 -7.63
CA ASP A 314 27.97 -10.07 -8.55
C ASP A 314 29.37 -9.50 -8.24
N MET A 315 30.29 -9.67 -9.20
CA MET A 315 31.68 -9.23 -9.08
C MET A 315 31.85 -7.73 -9.33
N LEU A 316 30.92 -7.06 -10.01
CA LEU A 316 30.96 -5.61 -10.17
C LEU A 316 30.64 -4.91 -8.85
N SER A 317 29.61 -5.38 -8.14
CA SER A 317 29.27 -4.93 -6.80
C SER A 317 30.42 -5.14 -5.81
N LYS A 318 31.12 -6.28 -5.89
CA LYS A 318 32.33 -6.52 -5.10
C LYS A 318 33.37 -5.41 -5.28
N ARG A 319 33.73 -5.08 -6.52
CA ARG A 319 34.70 -4.01 -6.83
C ARG A 319 34.23 -2.63 -6.40
N TYR A 320 32.92 -2.39 -6.40
CA TYR A 320 32.34 -1.14 -5.91
C TYR A 320 32.51 -1.01 -4.39
N LEU A 321 32.19 -2.06 -3.64
CA LEU A 321 32.33 -2.11 -2.17
C LEU A 321 33.80 -2.07 -1.72
N GLU A 322 34.71 -2.72 -2.46
CA GLU A 322 36.16 -2.65 -2.22
C GLU A 322 36.66 -1.19 -2.29
N ARG A 323 36.24 -0.43 -3.31
CA ARG A 323 36.60 0.99 -3.46
C ARG A 323 36.05 1.87 -2.33
N LYS A 324 34.97 1.43 -1.67
CA LYS A 324 34.35 2.10 -0.53
C LYS A 324 34.88 1.60 0.82
N ASN A 325 35.82 0.64 0.83
CA ASN A 325 36.35 -0.02 2.02
C ASN A 325 35.27 -0.74 2.88
N LEU A 326 34.23 -1.28 2.24
CA LEU A 326 33.09 -1.93 2.91
C LEU A 326 33.10 -3.45 2.76
N MET A 327 34.27 -4.08 2.85
CA MET A 327 34.43 -5.53 2.71
C MET A 327 34.77 -6.18 4.05
N SER A 328 34.12 -7.31 4.35
CA SER A 328 34.36 -8.07 5.58
C SER A 328 33.99 -9.54 5.42
N GLU A 329 34.73 -10.43 6.08
CA GLU A 329 34.39 -11.86 6.16
C GLU A 329 33.16 -12.13 7.02
N LEU A 330 32.78 -11.19 7.90
CA LEU A 330 31.62 -11.30 8.79
C LEU A 330 30.29 -11.40 8.01
N PHE A 331 30.25 -10.99 6.74
CA PHE A 331 29.06 -11.08 5.88
C PHE A 331 28.64 -12.52 5.54
N PHE A 332 29.45 -13.52 5.88
CA PHE A 332 29.17 -14.93 5.68
C PHE A 332 28.77 -15.66 6.98
N GLU A 333 28.63 -14.93 8.10
CA GLU A 333 28.14 -15.51 9.34
C GLU A 333 26.72 -16.08 9.18
N LYS A 334 26.49 -17.24 9.81
CA LYS A 334 25.25 -18.01 9.73
C LYS A 334 24.50 -18.03 11.06
N GLY A 335 23.18 -18.10 10.99
CA GLY A 335 22.32 -18.23 12.19
C GLY A 335 22.52 -17.11 13.23
N ILE A 336 22.83 -15.90 12.78
CA ILE A 336 23.06 -14.73 13.63
C ILE A 336 21.74 -14.12 14.08
N THR A 337 21.77 -13.40 15.19
CA THR A 337 20.64 -12.59 15.66
C THR A 337 20.56 -11.28 14.89
N ILE A 338 19.41 -10.61 14.96
CA ILE A 338 19.22 -9.29 14.37
C ILE A 338 20.18 -8.24 14.94
N ASP A 339 20.52 -8.33 16.22
CA ASP A 339 21.46 -7.41 16.86
C ASP A 339 22.86 -7.59 16.29
N ARG A 340 23.31 -8.84 16.14
CA ARG A 340 24.59 -9.18 15.51
C ARG A 340 24.64 -8.70 14.05
N PHE A 341 23.53 -8.78 13.32
CA PHE A 341 23.45 -8.26 11.95
C PHE A 341 23.75 -6.75 11.89
N PHE A 342 23.12 -5.93 12.74
CA PHE A 342 23.37 -4.49 12.77
C PHE A 342 24.75 -4.14 13.36
N GLU A 343 25.28 -4.92 14.30
CA GLU A 343 26.66 -4.79 14.78
C GLU A 343 27.68 -4.99 13.65
N ILE A 344 27.47 -5.99 12.79
CA ILE A 344 28.34 -6.24 11.64
C ILE A 344 28.31 -5.02 10.70
N LEU A 345 27.12 -4.53 10.32
CA LEU A 345 27.00 -3.32 9.48
C LEU A 345 27.72 -2.11 10.09
N ALA A 346 27.56 -1.88 11.39
CA ALA A 346 28.22 -0.79 12.10
C ALA A 346 29.75 -0.94 12.11
N SER A 347 30.25 -2.14 12.40
CA SER A 347 31.68 -2.47 12.50
C SER A 347 32.43 -2.29 11.17
N VAL A 348 31.76 -2.53 10.05
CA VAL A 348 32.34 -2.37 8.70
C VAL A 348 32.22 -0.93 8.19
N GLY A 349 31.53 -0.06 8.92
CA GLY A 349 31.43 1.35 8.56
C GLY A 349 30.27 1.68 7.61
N PHE A 350 29.24 0.83 7.49
CA PHE A 350 28.10 1.14 6.62
C PHE A 350 27.41 2.44 7.05
N PRO A 351 27.12 3.37 6.11
CA PRO A 351 26.48 4.64 6.42
C PRO A 351 25.19 4.46 7.21
N LEU A 352 24.87 5.44 8.06
CA LEU A 352 23.79 5.43 9.06
C LEU A 352 24.05 4.50 10.25
N TYR A 353 24.63 3.31 10.04
CA TYR A 353 24.84 2.33 11.12
C TYR A 353 26.14 2.54 11.89
N SER A 354 27.16 3.14 11.28
CA SER A 354 28.45 3.43 11.92
C SER A 354 28.54 4.78 12.64
N SER A 355 27.52 5.63 12.52
CA SER A 355 27.48 6.96 13.15
C SER A 355 27.42 6.88 14.68
N SER A 356 28.17 7.76 15.36
CA SER A 356 28.02 7.99 16.81
C SER A 356 26.61 8.46 17.18
N ASN A 357 25.95 9.19 16.26
CA ASN A 357 24.56 9.62 16.36
C ASN A 357 23.66 8.80 15.40
N ARG A 358 23.73 7.47 15.46
CA ARG A 358 22.92 6.56 14.60
C ARG A 358 21.43 6.90 14.61
N LEU A 359 20.85 7.20 15.77
CA LEU A 359 19.41 7.41 15.89
C LEU A 359 18.95 8.66 15.11
N GLU A 360 19.66 9.77 15.24
CA GLU A 360 19.41 11.00 14.48
C GLU A 360 19.55 10.75 12.98
N ALA A 361 20.62 10.05 12.57
CA ALA A 361 20.84 9.72 11.16
C ALA A 361 19.72 8.83 10.59
N LEU A 362 19.18 7.87 11.36
CA LEU A 362 18.06 7.06 10.91
C LEU A 362 16.75 7.86 10.85
N GLU A 363 16.56 8.82 11.76
CA GLU A 363 15.38 9.69 11.80
C GLU A 363 15.33 10.61 10.57
N GLU A 364 16.48 11.15 10.13
CA GLU A 364 16.57 12.00 8.93
C GLU A 364 16.06 11.32 7.65
N PHE A 365 16.15 9.99 7.57
CA PHE A 365 15.69 9.20 6.42
C PHE A 365 14.39 8.43 6.68
N ASN A 366 13.62 8.78 7.73
CA ASN A 366 12.40 8.05 8.12
C ASN A 366 12.62 6.54 8.39
N LEU A 367 13.82 6.16 8.82
CA LEU A 367 14.20 4.75 9.08
C LEU A 367 14.15 4.36 10.56
N LEU A 368 14.03 5.32 11.47
CA LEU A 368 14.10 5.07 12.92
C LEU A 368 13.00 4.10 13.38
N GLU A 369 11.74 4.37 13.03
CA GLU A 369 10.61 3.51 13.36
C GLU A 369 10.71 2.13 12.69
N PRO A 370 10.95 2.00 11.37
CA PRO A 370 11.21 0.71 10.73
C PRO A 370 12.31 -0.08 11.41
N TRP A 371 13.41 0.57 11.79
CA TRP A 371 14.55 -0.08 12.43
C TRP A 371 14.18 -0.67 13.80
N PHE A 372 13.48 0.10 14.65
CA PHE A 372 13.01 -0.39 15.95
C PHE A 372 11.98 -1.51 15.80
N ALA A 373 11.01 -1.35 14.89
CA ALA A 373 10.00 -2.36 14.63
C ALA A 373 10.64 -3.66 14.14
N PHE A 374 11.54 -3.59 13.16
CA PHE A 374 12.26 -4.73 12.61
C PHE A 374 13.04 -5.48 13.69
N ARG A 375 13.79 -4.75 14.53
CA ARG A 375 14.52 -5.34 15.68
C ARG A 375 13.61 -5.98 16.72
N LYS A 376 12.51 -5.32 17.07
CA LYS A 376 11.58 -5.80 18.10
C LYS A 376 10.84 -7.05 17.64
N LEU A 377 10.29 -7.02 16.42
CA LEU A 377 9.45 -8.09 15.89
C LEU A 377 10.25 -9.34 15.53
N LEU A 378 11.48 -9.17 15.03
CA LEU A 378 12.30 -10.29 14.56
C LEU A 378 13.36 -10.77 15.57
N LYS A 379 13.31 -10.29 16.82
CA LYS A 379 14.30 -10.58 17.87
C LYS A 379 14.54 -12.09 18.10
N GLY A 380 13.50 -12.92 17.97
CA GLY A 380 13.56 -14.36 18.21
C GLY A 380 14.12 -15.19 17.05
N PHE A 381 14.27 -14.60 15.86
CA PHE A 381 14.71 -15.34 14.68
C PHE A 381 16.23 -15.38 14.55
N ARG A 382 16.71 -16.40 13.84
CA ARG A 382 18.11 -16.56 13.45
C ARG A 382 18.20 -16.84 11.97
N PHE A 383 18.98 -16.03 11.28
CA PHE A 383 19.18 -16.11 9.84
C PHE A 383 20.65 -15.91 9.50
N ASP A 384 21.04 -16.30 8.29
CA ASP A 384 22.35 -15.94 7.76
C ASP A 384 22.41 -14.43 7.49
N PHE A 385 23.59 -13.82 7.54
CA PHE A 385 23.75 -12.38 7.32
C PHE A 385 23.07 -11.90 6.01
N ARG A 386 23.24 -12.67 4.93
CA ARG A 386 22.60 -12.40 3.63
C ARG A 386 21.07 -12.38 3.72
N GLU A 387 20.47 -13.25 4.51
CA GLU A 387 19.02 -13.32 4.68
C GLU A 387 18.51 -12.13 5.50
N TRP A 388 19.23 -11.74 6.56
CA TRP A 388 18.94 -10.50 7.30
C TRP A 388 19.03 -9.26 6.42
N LEU A 389 20.11 -9.14 5.64
CA LEU A 389 20.29 -8.04 4.69
C LEU A 389 19.14 -7.98 3.69
N PHE A 390 18.73 -9.13 3.17
CA PHE A 390 17.61 -9.22 2.24
C PHE A 390 16.29 -8.76 2.87
N LEU A 391 15.98 -9.22 4.09
CA LEU A 391 14.77 -8.80 4.80
C LEU A 391 14.78 -7.29 5.07
N TRP A 392 15.91 -6.77 5.55
CA TRP A 392 16.04 -5.35 5.88
C TRP A 392 15.91 -4.43 4.65
N ILE A 393 16.56 -4.77 3.53
CA ILE A 393 16.41 -4.02 2.27
C ILE A 393 14.95 -3.99 1.83
N ASN A 394 14.24 -5.11 1.95
CA ASN A 394 12.83 -5.17 1.56
C ASN A 394 11.89 -4.44 2.52
N GLU A 395 12.28 -4.25 3.77
CA GLU A 395 11.54 -3.45 4.74
C GLU A 395 11.66 -1.94 4.42
N ILE A 396 12.81 -1.50 3.92
CA ILE A 396 13.12 -0.06 3.74
C ILE A 396 13.03 0.45 2.29
N LYS A 397 12.91 -0.42 1.28
CA LYS A 397 12.94 -0.03 -0.15
C LYS A 397 11.82 0.94 -0.57
N ASP A 398 10.66 0.84 0.06
CA ASP A 398 9.46 1.60 -0.32
C ASP A 398 9.31 2.88 0.53
N ILE A 399 10.29 3.16 1.40
CA ILE A 399 10.29 4.37 2.23
C ILE A 399 10.50 5.60 1.36
N LYS A 400 9.67 6.61 1.59
CA LYS A 400 9.77 7.93 0.99
C LYS A 400 10.33 8.91 2.02
N ILE A 401 11.24 9.75 1.58
CA ILE A 401 11.84 10.82 2.38
C ILE A 401 11.28 12.17 1.93
N ASP A 402 11.17 13.08 2.88
CA ASP A 402 10.65 14.42 2.63
C ASP A 402 11.57 15.19 1.70
N ASP A 403 10.98 15.87 0.73
CA ASP A 403 11.70 16.76 -0.16
C ASP A 403 11.98 18.07 0.58
N LYS A 404 13.20 18.21 1.12
CA LYS A 404 13.64 19.44 1.81
C LYS A 404 14.03 20.56 0.81
N GLU A 405 13.91 20.34 -0.50
CA GLU A 405 14.21 21.34 -1.54
C GLU A 405 12.99 22.16 -1.99
N GLY A 406 11.92 22.22 -1.18
CA GLY A 406 10.74 23.06 -1.41
C GLY A 406 10.86 24.49 -0.90
#